data_AF-A0A239J201-F1
#
_entry.id   AF-A0A239J201-F1
#
_cell.length_a   1.000
_cell.length_b   1.000
_cell.length_c   1.000
_cell.angle_alpha   90.00
_cell.angle_beta   90.00
_cell.angle_gamma   90.00
#
_symmetry.space_group_name_H-M   'P 1'
#
loop_
_entity.id
_entity.type
_entity.pdbx_description
1 polymer ?
#
loop_
_entity_poly.entity_id
_entity_poly.type
_entity_poly.pdbx_seq_one_letter_code
_entity_poly.pdbx_strand_id
1 'polypeptide(L)'
;MPPDELVRRWSTGDGVARARDVLERLAKGTALDGLGLATVDGLVDLRGLPAGGLDAHGGEVVGADLSHAWFAHAHLTGVRWRRCRFDRANLSAAVLVGGGLTECTMRRADLREAVVAGGIWSSVHLAGITSNHLSADHTTFTGTTFPALRHVEFTACAFVDCRFTGRLAEVRFLGRGQPAPMLLRDVTFASSDFRYAEFDGMDFDNVEFPDDGALIVVPRSFKAVAERAGMISLRRRDDVGKQLRRFLSEHSLRPGLSATAGWAVSRRDLAPDVAELAASTLHEAQQQLRAEGVIP
;
A
#
# COMPACT_ATOMS: atom_id res chain seq x y z
N MET A 1 31.25 5.29 0.35
CA MET A 1 31.45 4.79 -1.02
C MET A 1 30.28 5.27 -1.87
N PRO A 2 30.52 5.88 -3.05
CA PRO A 2 29.47 6.28 -3.99
C PRO A 2 28.63 5.08 -4.48
N PRO A 3 27.37 5.29 -4.92
CA PRO A 3 26.50 4.22 -5.42
C PRO A 3 27.12 3.35 -6.53
N ASP A 4 27.80 3.96 -7.50
CA ASP A 4 28.39 3.23 -8.62
C ASP A 4 29.52 2.28 -8.19
N GLU A 5 30.28 2.68 -7.16
CA GLU A 5 31.33 1.83 -6.58
C GLU A 5 30.73 0.68 -5.75
N LEU A 6 29.59 0.92 -5.07
CA LEU A 6 28.85 -0.14 -4.37
C LEU A 6 28.39 -1.24 -5.31
N VAL A 7 27.97 -0.90 -6.52
CA VAL A 7 27.59 -1.91 -7.53
C VAL A 7 28.83 -2.54 -8.15
N ARG A 8 29.79 -1.71 -8.60
CA ARG A 8 30.98 -2.18 -9.34
C ARG A 8 31.82 -3.18 -8.54
N ARG A 9 31.87 -3.06 -7.21
CA ARG A 9 32.63 -3.99 -6.35
C ARG A 9 32.22 -5.46 -6.52
N TRP A 10 30.97 -5.73 -6.90
CA TRP A 10 30.45 -7.08 -7.09
C TRP A 10 30.77 -7.65 -8.48
N SER A 11 31.27 -6.82 -9.38
CA SER A 11 31.59 -7.19 -10.77
C SER A 11 33.09 -7.14 -11.07
N THR A 12 33.94 -6.97 -10.05
CA THR A 12 35.40 -6.87 -10.21
C THR A 12 36.16 -7.71 -9.18
N GLY A 13 37.27 -8.33 -9.60
CA GLY A 13 38.15 -9.11 -8.72
C GLY A 13 37.40 -10.20 -7.94
N ASP A 14 37.74 -10.37 -6.67
CA ASP A 14 37.11 -11.36 -5.77
C ASP A 14 35.62 -11.09 -5.50
N GLY A 15 35.14 -9.88 -5.82
CA GLY A 15 33.74 -9.51 -5.63
C GLY A 15 32.77 -10.33 -6.48
N VAL A 16 33.21 -10.83 -7.64
CA VAL A 16 32.40 -11.71 -8.50
C VAL A 16 32.12 -13.04 -7.82
N ALA A 17 33.17 -13.66 -7.26
CA ALA A 17 33.03 -14.91 -6.52
C ALA A 17 32.18 -14.71 -5.26
N ARG A 18 32.42 -13.62 -4.53
CA ARG A 18 31.64 -13.27 -3.33
C ARG A 18 30.16 -13.01 -3.65
N ALA A 19 29.85 -12.34 -4.77
CA ALA A 19 28.47 -12.12 -5.21
C ALA A 19 27.77 -13.46 -5.44
N ARG A 20 28.40 -14.37 -6.20
CA ARG A 20 27.87 -15.70 -6.46
C ARG A 20 27.59 -16.46 -5.16
N ASP A 21 28.54 -16.49 -4.24
CA ASP A 21 28.41 -17.23 -3.00
C ASP A 21 27.29 -16.63 -2.13
N VAL A 22 27.16 -15.29 -2.05
CA VAL A 22 26.04 -14.63 -1.37
C VAL A 22 24.70 -15.00 -2.01
N LEU A 23 24.58 -14.89 -3.34
CA LEU A 23 23.34 -15.18 -4.05
C LEU A 23 22.93 -16.64 -3.89
N GLU A 24 23.89 -17.57 -3.90
CA GLU A 24 23.62 -18.99 -3.63
C GLU A 24 23.10 -19.22 -2.21
N ARG A 25 23.67 -18.54 -1.21
CA ARG A 25 23.20 -18.64 0.18
C ARG A 25 21.79 -18.07 0.35
N LEU A 26 21.51 -16.92 -0.26
CA LEU A 26 20.18 -16.30 -0.27
C LEU A 26 19.15 -17.19 -0.98
N ALA A 27 19.50 -17.74 -2.14
CA ALA A 27 18.62 -18.62 -2.92
C ALA A 27 18.18 -19.85 -2.11
N LYS A 28 19.11 -20.42 -1.34
CA LYS A 28 18.89 -21.61 -0.50
C LYS A 28 18.36 -21.28 0.91
N GLY A 29 18.19 -19.99 1.25
CA GLY A 29 17.77 -19.57 2.58
C GLY A 29 18.76 -19.94 3.70
N THR A 30 20.06 -20.00 3.39
CA THR A 30 21.13 -20.40 4.34
C THR A 30 21.89 -19.18 4.87
N ALA A 31 22.58 -19.36 6.01
CA ALA A 31 23.30 -18.28 6.67
C ALA A 31 24.46 -17.72 5.81
N LEU A 32 24.74 -16.43 6.01
CA LEU A 32 25.78 -15.65 5.30
C LEU A 32 27.13 -15.63 6.04
N ASP A 33 27.25 -16.39 7.13
CA ASP A 33 28.46 -16.49 7.92
C ASP A 33 29.60 -17.19 7.15
N GLY A 34 30.84 -16.90 7.53
CA GLY A 34 32.02 -17.48 6.88
C GLY A 34 32.34 -16.94 5.47
N LEU A 35 31.52 -16.03 4.91
CA LEU A 35 31.76 -15.42 3.59
C LEU A 35 32.78 -14.26 3.59
N GLY A 36 33.35 -13.94 4.76
CA GLY A 36 34.29 -12.82 4.91
C GLY A 36 33.69 -11.45 4.54
N LEU A 37 32.36 -11.31 4.68
CA LEU A 37 31.65 -10.06 4.43
C LEU A 37 31.98 -9.03 5.50
N ALA A 38 32.17 -7.78 5.10
CA ALA A 38 32.36 -6.68 6.02
C ALA A 38 31.05 -6.33 6.73
N THR A 39 31.16 -5.67 7.88
CA THR A 39 30.03 -5.11 8.61
C THR A 39 30.12 -3.59 8.58
N VAL A 40 29.01 -2.91 8.29
CA VAL A 40 28.90 -1.44 8.32
C VAL A 40 27.66 -1.07 9.13
N ASP A 41 27.83 -0.17 10.10
CA ASP A 41 26.77 0.21 11.06
C ASP A 41 26.12 -0.98 11.78
N GLY A 42 26.91 -2.03 12.04
CA GLY A 42 26.42 -3.27 12.67
C GLY A 42 25.64 -4.21 11.75
N LEU A 43 25.55 -3.91 10.44
CA LEU A 43 24.87 -4.72 9.43
C LEU A 43 25.87 -5.38 8.47
N VAL A 44 25.59 -6.60 8.02
CA VAL A 44 26.35 -7.28 6.97
C VAL A 44 26.25 -6.45 5.69
N ASP A 45 27.40 -6.04 5.13
CA ASP A 45 27.47 -5.15 3.98
C ASP A 45 27.19 -5.89 2.67
N LEU A 46 25.93 -5.85 2.24
CA LEU A 46 25.44 -6.34 0.95
C LEU A 46 25.05 -5.20 0.01
N ARG A 47 25.52 -3.99 0.27
CA ARG A 47 25.10 -2.81 -0.50
C ARG A 47 25.54 -2.93 -1.95
N GLY A 48 24.64 -2.61 -2.88
CA GLY A 48 24.89 -2.72 -4.32
C GLY A 48 24.86 -4.14 -4.89
N LEU A 49 24.44 -5.15 -4.12
CA LEU A 49 24.39 -6.54 -4.58
C LEU A 49 23.55 -6.69 -5.88
N PRO A 50 24.10 -7.28 -6.96
CA PRO A 50 23.37 -7.51 -8.21
C PRO A 50 22.54 -8.80 -8.13
N ALA A 51 21.41 -8.74 -7.45
CA ALA A 51 20.46 -9.85 -7.23
C ALA A 51 19.25 -9.84 -8.21
N GLY A 52 19.42 -9.29 -9.41
CA GLY A 52 18.36 -9.21 -10.40
C GLY A 52 17.93 -10.62 -10.84
N GLY A 53 16.62 -10.90 -10.82
CA GLY A 53 16.09 -12.23 -11.12
C GLY A 53 16.45 -13.32 -10.11
N LEU A 54 16.94 -12.97 -8.91
CA LEU A 54 17.21 -13.95 -7.85
C LEU A 54 15.95 -14.77 -7.55
N ASP A 55 16.08 -16.09 -7.56
CA ASP A 55 15.04 -17.01 -7.13
C ASP A 55 15.41 -17.59 -5.76
N ALA A 56 14.74 -17.12 -4.72
CA ALA A 56 14.99 -17.47 -3.33
C ALA A 56 13.73 -18.03 -2.67
N HIS A 57 13.91 -19.17 -2.00
CA HIS A 57 12.82 -19.91 -1.36
C HIS A 57 13.13 -20.14 0.11
N GLY A 58 12.31 -19.55 0.98
CA GLY A 58 12.42 -19.66 2.43
C GLY A 58 13.65 -18.94 3.00
N GLY A 59 13.99 -19.30 4.24
CA GLY A 59 15.14 -18.75 4.94
C GLY A 59 14.87 -17.44 5.70
N GLU A 60 15.86 -17.04 6.48
CA GLU A 60 15.82 -15.83 7.28
C GLU A 60 17.15 -15.07 7.13
N VAL A 61 17.04 -13.79 6.76
CA VAL A 61 18.19 -12.88 6.71
C VAL A 61 18.00 -11.83 7.79
N VAL A 62 18.98 -11.76 8.70
CA VAL A 62 18.95 -10.85 9.84
C VAL A 62 20.11 -9.87 9.74
N GLY A 63 19.81 -8.57 9.80
CA GLY A 63 20.84 -7.54 9.94
C GLY A 63 21.74 -7.37 8.71
N ALA A 64 21.17 -7.33 7.51
CA ALA A 64 21.91 -7.04 6.28
C ALA A 64 21.59 -5.63 5.73
N ASP A 65 22.61 -4.93 5.26
CA ASP A 65 22.44 -3.68 4.49
C ASP A 65 22.48 -4.00 3.00
N LEU A 66 21.31 -3.99 2.37
CA LEU A 66 21.04 -4.18 0.95
C LEU A 66 20.76 -2.84 0.25
N SER A 67 21.22 -1.72 0.82
CA SER A 67 21.03 -0.41 0.19
C SER A 67 21.64 -0.40 -1.20
N HIS A 68 20.96 0.21 -2.17
CA HIS A 68 21.36 0.23 -3.58
C HIS A 68 21.45 -1.15 -4.26
N ALA A 69 21.02 -2.25 -3.62
CA ALA A 69 20.98 -3.55 -4.27
C ALA A 69 19.95 -3.59 -5.40
N TRP A 70 20.18 -4.47 -6.37
CA TRP A 70 19.29 -4.67 -7.50
C TRP A 70 18.59 -6.02 -7.38
N PHE A 71 17.30 -6.01 -7.08
CA PHE A 71 16.40 -7.17 -6.97
C PHE A 71 15.27 -7.13 -8.01
N ALA A 72 15.44 -6.40 -9.11
CA ALA A 72 14.37 -6.32 -10.11
C ALA A 72 14.07 -7.73 -10.64
N HIS A 73 12.79 -8.05 -10.77
CA HIS A 73 12.30 -9.37 -11.19
C HIS A 73 12.70 -10.54 -10.26
N ALA A 74 13.18 -10.27 -9.04
CA ALA A 74 13.49 -11.34 -8.09
C ALA A 74 12.22 -12.03 -7.58
N HIS A 75 12.28 -13.34 -7.37
CA HIS A 75 11.26 -14.15 -6.73
C HIS A 75 11.73 -14.51 -5.32
N LEU A 76 11.07 -13.93 -4.31
CA LEU A 76 11.43 -14.04 -2.90
C LEU A 76 10.29 -14.75 -2.16
N THR A 77 10.16 -16.04 -2.39
CA THR A 77 9.07 -16.85 -1.83
C THR A 77 9.43 -17.32 -0.43
N GLY A 78 8.64 -17.01 0.60
CA GLY A 78 8.82 -17.47 1.97
C GLY A 78 10.02 -16.86 2.71
N VAL A 79 10.74 -15.91 2.10
CA VAL A 79 11.94 -15.30 2.69
C VAL A 79 11.55 -14.32 3.80
N ARG A 80 12.14 -14.47 5.00
CA ARG A 80 11.94 -13.55 6.13
C ARG A 80 13.14 -12.62 6.28
N TRP A 81 12.89 -11.32 6.18
CA TRP A 81 13.90 -10.28 6.35
C TRP A 81 13.67 -9.56 7.67
N ARG A 82 14.68 -9.55 8.55
CA ARG A 82 14.58 -8.87 9.85
C ARG A 82 15.72 -7.88 10.01
N ARG A 83 15.40 -6.66 10.43
CA ARG A 83 16.39 -5.59 10.68
C ARG A 83 17.30 -5.36 9.47
N CYS A 84 16.75 -5.50 8.26
CA CYS A 84 17.48 -5.30 7.01
C CYS A 84 17.20 -3.90 6.44
N ARG A 85 18.15 -3.38 5.67
CA ARG A 85 18.04 -2.09 4.98
C ARG A 85 18.00 -2.29 3.47
N PHE A 86 16.90 -1.92 2.84
CA PHE A 86 16.70 -1.89 1.39
C PHE A 86 16.65 -0.46 0.84
N ASP A 87 17.29 0.48 1.53
CA ASP A 87 17.23 1.90 1.17
C ASP A 87 17.80 2.11 -0.25
N ARG A 88 17.02 2.74 -1.12
CA ARG A 88 17.34 2.92 -2.55
C ARG A 88 17.60 1.61 -3.32
N ALA A 89 17.18 0.45 -2.79
CA ALA A 89 17.23 -0.78 -3.54
C ALA A 89 16.18 -0.74 -4.68
N ASN A 90 16.48 -1.43 -5.78
CA ASN A 90 15.53 -1.61 -6.86
C ASN A 90 14.85 -2.98 -6.71
N LEU A 91 13.57 -3.00 -6.33
CA LEU A 91 12.72 -4.19 -6.26
C LEU A 91 11.60 -4.13 -7.32
N SER A 92 11.80 -3.42 -8.44
CA SER A 92 10.79 -3.28 -9.48
C SER A 92 10.43 -4.65 -10.05
N ALA A 93 9.13 -4.94 -10.15
CA ALA A 93 8.59 -6.23 -10.60
C ALA A 93 9.10 -7.45 -9.80
N ALA A 94 9.56 -7.25 -8.56
CA ALA A 94 9.88 -8.35 -7.65
C ALA A 94 8.59 -8.99 -7.11
N VAL A 95 8.65 -10.31 -6.86
CA VAL A 95 7.55 -11.12 -6.34
C VAL A 95 7.91 -11.59 -4.94
N LEU A 96 7.23 -11.09 -3.91
CA LEU A 96 7.44 -11.39 -2.50
C LEU A 96 6.23 -12.15 -1.94
N VAL A 97 6.27 -13.48 -1.96
CA VAL A 97 5.10 -14.33 -1.64
C VAL A 97 5.36 -15.16 -0.39
N GLY A 98 4.47 -15.15 0.60
CA GLY A 98 4.57 -15.94 1.85
C GLY A 98 5.71 -15.52 2.80
N GLY A 99 6.59 -14.62 2.35
CA GLY A 99 7.69 -14.03 3.13
C GLY A 99 7.26 -12.79 3.91
N GLY A 100 8.21 -12.16 4.60
CA GLY A 100 7.89 -11.00 5.43
C GLY A 100 9.06 -10.08 5.69
N LEU A 101 8.74 -8.84 6.06
CA LEU A 101 9.69 -7.81 6.48
C LEU A 101 9.37 -7.43 7.92
N THR A 102 10.35 -7.47 8.81
CA THR A 102 10.18 -7.03 10.20
C THR A 102 11.30 -6.06 10.57
N GLU A 103 10.92 -4.88 11.08
CA GLU A 103 11.88 -3.83 11.47
C GLU A 103 12.84 -3.45 10.32
N CYS A 104 12.32 -3.47 9.08
CA CYS A 104 13.11 -3.19 7.88
C CYS A 104 12.89 -1.76 7.37
N THR A 105 13.86 -1.26 6.62
CA THR A 105 13.80 0.06 5.96
C THR A 105 13.85 -0.11 4.46
N MET A 106 13.01 0.63 3.73
CA MET A 106 12.95 0.63 2.25
C MET A 106 12.89 2.07 1.73
N ARG A 107 13.64 2.99 2.38
CA ARG A 107 13.53 4.42 2.08
C ARG A 107 13.99 4.66 0.66
N ARG A 108 13.16 5.31 -0.15
CA ARG A 108 13.42 5.58 -1.57
C ARG A 108 13.70 4.32 -2.40
N ALA A 109 13.22 3.16 -1.98
CA ALA A 109 13.29 1.95 -2.77
C ALA A 109 12.31 2.01 -3.96
N ASP A 110 12.63 1.30 -5.03
CA ASP A 110 11.72 1.14 -6.16
C ASP A 110 10.89 -0.13 -6.00
N LEU A 111 9.58 0.02 -5.86
CA LEU A 111 8.60 -1.07 -5.74
C LEU A 111 7.58 -1.05 -6.90
N ARG A 112 7.90 -0.37 -8.01
CA ARG A 112 7.02 -0.35 -9.19
C ARG A 112 6.75 -1.78 -9.66
N GLU A 113 5.49 -2.09 -9.94
CA GLU A 113 5.04 -3.40 -10.43
C GLU A 113 5.38 -4.58 -9.50
N ALA A 114 5.85 -4.33 -8.28
CA ALA A 114 6.12 -5.41 -7.34
C ALA A 114 4.81 -6.07 -6.88
N VAL A 115 4.88 -7.36 -6.61
CA VAL A 115 3.76 -8.15 -6.10
C VAL A 115 4.13 -8.67 -4.73
N VAL A 116 3.33 -8.36 -3.72
CA VAL A 116 3.48 -8.87 -2.35
C VAL A 116 2.27 -9.74 -2.06
N ALA A 117 2.46 -10.99 -1.65
CA ALA A 117 1.32 -11.84 -1.34
C ALA A 117 1.51 -12.70 -0.10
N GLY A 118 0.46 -12.90 0.70
CA GLY A 118 0.44 -13.89 1.80
C GLY A 118 1.48 -13.66 2.90
N GLY A 119 1.99 -12.44 3.05
CA GLY A 119 3.11 -12.11 3.94
C GLY A 119 2.74 -11.26 5.15
N ILE A 120 3.72 -11.02 6.02
CA ILE A 120 3.59 -10.08 7.16
C ILE A 120 4.69 -9.02 7.08
N TRP A 121 4.28 -7.75 7.07
CA TRP A 121 5.17 -6.59 7.06
C TRP A 121 4.95 -5.81 8.35
N SER A 122 5.89 -5.94 9.29
CA SER A 122 5.80 -5.33 10.62
C SER A 122 6.87 -4.27 10.83
N SER A 123 6.47 -3.08 11.26
CA SER A 123 7.36 -1.95 11.54
C SER A 123 8.28 -1.62 10.35
N VAL A 124 7.71 -1.58 9.14
CA VAL A 124 8.46 -1.30 7.91
C VAL A 124 8.42 0.20 7.60
N HIS A 125 9.57 0.76 7.23
CA HIS A 125 9.67 2.17 6.84
C HIS A 125 9.72 2.33 5.32
N LEU A 126 8.61 2.80 4.74
CA LEU A 126 8.44 2.93 3.28
C LEU A 126 8.68 4.37 2.78
N ALA A 127 9.39 5.22 3.52
CA ALA A 127 9.49 6.65 3.19
C ALA A 127 10.07 6.90 1.78
N GLY A 128 9.28 7.51 0.91
CA GLY A 128 9.70 7.95 -0.42
C GLY A 128 9.83 6.85 -1.47
N ILE A 129 9.22 5.68 -1.27
CA ILE A 129 9.18 4.62 -2.29
C ILE A 129 8.50 5.10 -3.58
N THR A 130 8.86 4.48 -4.71
CA THR A 130 8.05 4.51 -5.94
C THR A 130 7.20 3.26 -6.01
N SER A 131 5.87 3.42 -6.10
CA SER A 131 4.90 2.32 -5.91
C SER A 131 3.97 2.08 -7.10
N ASN A 132 4.23 2.67 -8.27
CA ASN A 132 3.30 2.56 -9.40
C ASN A 132 3.04 1.09 -9.73
N HIS A 133 1.76 0.70 -9.74
CA HIS A 133 1.32 -0.67 -10.02
C HIS A 133 1.79 -1.70 -9.00
N LEU A 134 2.19 -1.28 -7.79
CA LEU A 134 2.40 -2.20 -6.67
C LEU A 134 1.07 -2.87 -6.33
N SER A 135 1.09 -4.20 -6.22
CA SER A 135 -0.06 -4.98 -5.76
C SER A 135 0.31 -5.76 -4.51
N ALA A 136 -0.58 -5.74 -3.52
CA ALA A 136 -0.48 -6.53 -2.32
C ALA A 136 -1.74 -7.38 -2.16
N ASP A 137 -1.57 -8.67 -1.89
CA ASP A 137 -2.65 -9.64 -1.81
C ASP A 137 -2.52 -10.47 -0.52
N HIS A 138 -3.58 -10.67 0.25
CA HIS A 138 -3.56 -11.48 1.48
C HIS A 138 -2.41 -11.13 2.46
N THR A 139 -1.97 -9.88 2.50
CA THR A 139 -0.80 -9.43 3.26
C THR A 139 -1.24 -8.63 4.48
N THR A 140 -0.61 -8.88 5.63
CA THR A 140 -0.84 -8.12 6.86
C THR A 140 0.27 -7.09 7.07
N PHE A 141 -0.12 -5.84 7.24
CA PHE A 141 0.76 -4.74 7.61
C PHE A 141 0.51 -4.36 9.07
N THR A 142 1.56 -4.29 9.88
CA THR A 142 1.47 -3.90 11.29
C THR A 142 2.49 -2.81 11.61
N GLY A 143 2.09 -1.76 12.32
CA GLY A 143 3.03 -0.70 12.74
C GLY A 143 3.75 0.00 11.58
N THR A 144 3.21 -0.09 10.36
CA THR A 144 3.89 0.33 9.13
C THR A 144 3.43 1.72 8.71
N THR A 145 4.37 2.57 8.31
CA THR A 145 4.06 3.91 7.80
C THR A 145 4.20 3.94 6.28
N PHE A 146 3.09 4.20 5.61
CA PHE A 146 2.99 4.37 4.17
C PHE A 146 3.19 5.85 3.79
N PRO A 147 4.02 6.15 2.78
CA PRO A 147 4.18 7.50 2.26
C PRO A 147 3.03 7.82 1.28
N ALA A 148 3.28 8.77 0.37
CA ALA A 148 2.43 8.92 -0.81
C ALA A 148 2.45 7.65 -1.67
N LEU A 149 1.29 7.19 -2.09
CA LEU A 149 1.10 6.01 -2.93
C LEU A 149 0.36 6.40 -4.20
N ARG A 150 0.72 5.74 -5.31
CA ARG A 150 0.09 5.96 -6.61
C ARG A 150 -0.12 4.64 -7.35
N HIS A 151 -1.33 4.41 -7.86
CA HIS A 151 -1.72 3.19 -8.59
C HIS A 151 -1.39 1.92 -7.80
N VAL A 152 -1.90 1.82 -6.57
CA VAL A 152 -1.63 0.67 -5.67
C VAL A 152 -2.93 -0.06 -5.37
N GLU A 153 -2.91 -1.38 -5.40
CA GLU A 153 -4.04 -2.22 -5.01
C GLU A 153 -3.67 -3.11 -3.83
N PHE A 154 -4.51 -3.11 -2.80
CA PHE A 154 -4.42 -3.95 -1.62
C PHE A 154 -5.65 -4.86 -1.58
N THR A 155 -5.50 -6.14 -1.96
CA THR A 155 -6.57 -7.12 -2.00
C THR A 155 -6.46 -8.08 -0.81
N ALA A 156 -7.57 -8.33 -0.11
CA ALA A 156 -7.63 -9.19 1.08
C ALA A 156 -6.56 -8.87 2.15
N CYS A 157 -6.14 -7.61 2.24
CA CYS A 157 -5.08 -7.19 3.14
C CYS A 157 -5.64 -6.70 4.49
N ALA A 158 -4.81 -6.81 5.52
CA ALA A 158 -5.08 -6.20 6.82
C ALA A 158 -4.03 -5.15 7.18
N PHE A 159 -4.47 -4.14 7.91
CA PHE A 159 -3.65 -3.06 8.43
C PHE A 159 -3.97 -2.89 9.91
N VAL A 160 -2.95 -2.98 10.75
CA VAL A 160 -3.05 -2.81 12.19
C VAL A 160 -2.01 -1.79 12.63
N ASP A 161 -2.40 -0.78 13.40
CA ASP A 161 -1.48 0.27 13.87
C ASP A 161 -0.71 0.97 12.72
N CYS A 162 -1.37 1.17 11.59
CA CYS A 162 -0.73 1.70 10.38
C CYS A 162 -1.01 3.19 10.19
N ARG A 163 -0.08 3.89 9.53
CA ARG A 163 -0.24 5.31 9.20
C ARG A 163 -0.02 5.58 7.72
N PHE A 164 -0.95 6.28 7.08
CA PHE A 164 -0.82 6.78 5.72
C PHE A 164 -0.54 8.28 5.76
N THR A 165 0.67 8.68 5.37
CA THR A 165 1.19 10.04 5.61
C THR A 165 1.21 10.94 4.37
N GLY A 166 1.09 10.38 3.18
CA GLY A 166 1.12 11.13 1.92
C GLY A 166 -0.15 10.98 1.10
N ARG A 167 -0.17 11.67 -0.05
CA ARG A 167 -1.26 11.58 -1.04
C ARG A 167 -1.53 10.12 -1.42
N LEU A 168 -2.80 9.76 -1.50
CA LEU A 168 -3.24 8.48 -2.05
C LEU A 168 -3.94 8.75 -3.39
N ALA A 169 -3.28 8.39 -4.49
CA ALA A 169 -3.81 8.59 -5.84
C ALA A 169 -4.03 7.23 -6.52
N GLU A 170 -5.28 6.90 -6.83
CA GLU A 170 -5.68 5.63 -7.42
C GLU A 170 -5.21 4.44 -6.57
N VAL A 171 -5.52 4.52 -5.27
CA VAL A 171 -5.18 3.49 -4.29
C VAL A 171 -6.45 2.76 -3.87
N ARG A 172 -6.46 1.43 -3.99
CA ARG A 172 -7.65 0.62 -3.73
C ARG A 172 -7.38 -0.34 -2.60
N PHE A 173 -8.27 -0.37 -1.62
CA PHE A 173 -8.32 -1.33 -0.53
C PHE A 173 -9.54 -2.21 -0.77
N LEU A 174 -9.31 -3.46 -1.17
CA LEU A 174 -10.32 -4.40 -1.63
C LEU A 174 -10.39 -5.59 -0.68
N GLY A 175 -11.38 -5.58 0.22
CA GLY A 175 -11.78 -6.69 1.05
C GLY A 175 -12.55 -7.74 0.25
N ARG A 176 -11.86 -8.44 -0.65
CA ARG A 176 -12.41 -9.56 -1.42
C ARG A 176 -11.51 -10.77 -1.30
N GLY A 177 -12.11 -11.93 -1.02
CA GLY A 177 -11.38 -13.18 -0.81
C GLY A 177 -11.54 -13.65 0.63
N GLN A 178 -11.99 -14.90 0.78
CA GLN A 178 -12.01 -15.62 2.05
C GLN A 178 -11.02 -16.77 1.96
N PRO A 179 -10.32 -17.15 3.05
CA PRO A 179 -10.37 -16.60 4.40
C PRO A 179 -9.10 -15.79 4.74
N ALA A 180 -9.20 -14.47 4.94
CA ALA A 180 -8.13 -13.63 5.48
C ALA A 180 -8.67 -12.24 5.88
N PRO A 181 -8.05 -11.53 6.85
CA PRO A 181 -8.63 -10.33 7.42
C PRO A 181 -8.65 -9.16 6.43
N MET A 182 -9.83 -8.58 6.24
CA MET A 182 -10.11 -7.42 5.39
C MET A 182 -10.28 -6.19 6.28
N LEU A 183 -9.24 -5.86 7.07
CA LEU A 183 -9.37 -5.02 8.27
C LEU A 183 -8.45 -3.81 8.21
N LEU A 184 -9.00 -2.65 8.57
CA LEU A 184 -8.27 -1.43 8.94
C LEU A 184 -8.50 -1.21 10.43
N ARG A 185 -7.55 -1.63 11.27
CA ARG A 185 -7.58 -1.45 12.72
C ARG A 185 -6.53 -0.43 13.17
N ASP A 186 -6.94 0.56 13.95
CA ASP A 186 -6.02 1.57 14.50
C ASP A 186 -5.22 2.24 13.37
N VAL A 187 -5.92 2.65 12.31
CA VAL A 187 -5.32 3.23 11.10
C VAL A 187 -5.60 4.72 11.04
N THR A 188 -4.55 5.53 10.88
CA THR A 188 -4.70 6.97 10.63
C THR A 188 -4.29 7.33 9.20
N PHE A 189 -5.16 8.06 8.52
CA PHE A 189 -4.85 8.77 7.28
C PHE A 189 -4.60 10.24 7.61
N ALA A 190 -3.39 10.73 7.33
CA ALA A 190 -2.99 12.11 7.65
C ALA A 190 -3.17 13.09 6.47
N SER A 191 -3.22 12.59 5.24
CA SER A 191 -3.31 13.42 4.02
C SER A 191 -4.75 13.55 3.58
N SER A 192 -5.26 14.77 3.37
CA SER A 192 -6.58 15.00 2.76
C SER A 192 -6.60 14.94 1.23
N ASP A 193 -5.47 14.64 0.60
CA ASP A 193 -5.34 14.44 -0.84
C ASP A 193 -5.55 12.96 -1.20
N PHE A 194 -6.83 12.56 -1.23
CA PHE A 194 -7.29 11.27 -1.74
C PHE A 194 -7.88 11.49 -3.13
N ARG A 195 -7.25 10.93 -4.15
CA ARG A 195 -7.75 10.96 -5.53
C ARG A 195 -8.08 9.56 -5.96
N TYR A 196 -9.36 9.27 -6.17
CA TYR A 196 -9.83 7.94 -6.55
C TYR A 196 -9.38 6.82 -5.59
N ALA A 197 -9.42 7.09 -4.28
CA ALA A 197 -9.18 6.07 -3.28
C ALA A 197 -10.47 5.28 -2.99
N GLU A 198 -10.35 3.97 -2.83
CA GLU A 198 -11.49 3.06 -2.65
C GLU A 198 -11.28 2.15 -1.45
N PHE A 199 -12.32 1.91 -0.65
CA PHE A 199 -12.30 0.99 0.50
C PHE A 199 -13.45 0.00 0.40
N ASP A 200 -13.43 -0.87 -0.61
CA ASP A 200 -14.50 -1.83 -0.85
C ASP A 200 -14.33 -3.08 0.03
N GLY A 201 -15.37 -3.49 0.76
CA GLY A 201 -15.35 -4.69 1.58
C GLY A 201 -14.43 -4.65 2.81
N MET A 202 -13.85 -3.49 3.13
CA MET A 202 -12.95 -3.32 4.28
C MET A 202 -13.74 -3.02 5.57
N ASP A 203 -13.36 -3.68 6.65
CA ASP A 203 -13.83 -3.36 8.00
C ASP A 203 -13.00 -2.24 8.62
N PHE A 204 -13.68 -1.19 9.07
CA PHE A 204 -13.06 -0.04 9.73
C PHE A 204 -13.23 -0.22 11.24
N ASP A 205 -12.12 -0.31 11.95
CA ASP A 205 -12.03 -0.43 13.41
C ASP A 205 -11.06 0.65 13.91
N ASN A 206 -11.58 1.70 14.54
CA ASN A 206 -10.78 2.86 14.94
C ASN A 206 -9.92 3.45 13.78
N VAL A 207 -10.59 3.86 12.70
CA VAL A 207 -9.95 4.50 11.55
C VAL A 207 -10.14 6.01 11.60
N GLU A 208 -9.05 6.75 11.56
CA GLU A 208 -9.02 8.21 11.58
C GLU A 208 -8.76 8.77 10.17
N PHE A 209 -9.67 9.64 9.69
CA PHE A 209 -9.48 10.44 8.50
C PHE A 209 -9.21 11.91 8.88
N PRO A 210 -8.55 12.70 8.01
CA PRO A 210 -8.32 14.13 8.27
C PRO A 210 -9.62 14.89 8.50
N ASP A 211 -9.70 15.65 9.60
CA ASP A 211 -10.87 16.47 9.97
C ASP A 211 -10.74 17.93 9.49
N ASP A 212 -10.38 18.10 8.22
CA ASP A 212 -10.27 19.42 7.57
C ASP A 212 -11.45 19.73 6.64
N GLY A 213 -12.45 18.85 6.64
CA GLY A 213 -13.61 18.92 5.75
C GLY A 213 -13.27 18.78 4.26
N ALA A 214 -12.01 18.52 3.89
CA ALA A 214 -11.59 18.42 2.49
C ALA A 214 -11.93 17.05 1.87
N LEU A 215 -12.41 16.11 2.68
CA LEU A 215 -12.85 14.79 2.25
C LEU A 215 -14.35 14.60 2.47
N ILE A 216 -14.98 13.95 1.50
CA ILE A 216 -16.31 13.39 1.65
C ILE A 216 -16.10 11.89 1.91
N VAL A 217 -16.34 11.47 3.15
CA VAL A 217 -16.14 10.08 3.58
C VAL A 217 -17.49 9.40 3.82
N VAL A 218 -17.67 8.24 3.20
CA VAL A 218 -18.81 7.35 3.39
C VAL A 218 -18.25 6.02 3.89
N PRO A 219 -18.23 5.74 5.20
CA PRO A 219 -17.50 4.59 5.74
C PRO A 219 -18.06 3.22 5.32
N ARG A 220 -19.38 3.13 5.06
CA ARG A 220 -20.07 1.92 4.59
C ARG A 220 -21.31 2.30 3.78
N SER A 221 -21.82 1.33 3.01
CA SER A 221 -23.09 1.46 2.30
C SER A 221 -23.14 2.60 1.29
N PHE A 222 -22.01 2.81 0.61
CA PHE A 222 -21.90 3.80 -0.45
C PHE A 222 -23.03 3.69 -1.47
N LYS A 223 -23.39 2.49 -1.93
CA LYS A 223 -24.48 2.30 -2.89
C LYS A 223 -25.82 2.86 -2.38
N ALA A 224 -26.23 2.48 -1.17
CA ALA A 224 -27.49 2.94 -0.58
C ALA A 224 -27.47 4.47 -0.34
N VAL A 225 -26.34 5.00 0.15
CA VAL A 225 -26.14 6.44 0.36
C VAL A 225 -26.18 7.20 -0.96
N ALA A 226 -25.54 6.69 -2.02
CA ALA A 226 -25.51 7.30 -3.35
C ALA A 226 -26.89 7.29 -4.02
N GLU A 227 -27.64 6.19 -3.92
CA GLU A 227 -29.03 6.11 -4.40
C GLU A 227 -29.92 7.13 -3.66
N ARG A 228 -29.80 7.22 -2.32
CA ARG A 228 -30.54 8.19 -1.52
C ARG A 228 -30.16 9.63 -1.84
N ALA A 229 -28.88 9.93 -1.95
CA ALA A 229 -28.37 11.24 -2.35
C ALA A 229 -28.80 11.62 -3.78
N GLY A 230 -28.87 10.64 -4.69
CA GLY A 230 -29.46 10.80 -6.02
C GLY A 230 -30.91 11.26 -5.97
N MET A 231 -31.73 10.67 -5.09
CA MET A 231 -33.13 11.08 -4.89
C MET A 231 -33.26 12.49 -4.29
N ILE A 232 -32.43 12.85 -3.30
CA ILE A 232 -32.45 14.17 -2.67
C ILE A 232 -32.07 15.24 -3.70
N SER A 233 -30.99 15.02 -4.44
CA SER A 233 -30.51 15.98 -5.45
C SER A 233 -31.49 16.20 -6.62
N LEU A 234 -32.40 15.25 -6.94
CA LEU A 234 -33.47 15.46 -7.93
C LEU A 234 -34.38 16.64 -7.59
N ARG A 235 -34.54 16.97 -6.30
CA ARG A 235 -35.40 18.08 -5.85
C ARG A 235 -34.85 19.45 -6.24
N ARG A 236 -33.53 19.59 -6.39
CA ARG A 236 -32.87 20.88 -6.68
C ARG A 236 -33.11 21.38 -8.11
N ARG A 237 -33.40 20.47 -9.06
CA ARG A 237 -33.70 20.74 -10.49
C ARG A 237 -32.73 21.70 -11.21
N ASP A 238 -31.50 21.86 -10.73
CA ASP A 238 -30.46 22.73 -11.28
C ASP A 238 -29.31 21.93 -11.94
N ASP A 239 -28.37 22.64 -12.57
CA ASP A 239 -27.24 22.01 -13.26
C ASP A 239 -26.24 21.38 -12.30
N VAL A 240 -26.00 21.98 -11.14
CA VAL A 240 -25.15 21.42 -10.08
C VAL A 240 -25.69 20.07 -9.60
N GLY A 241 -27.00 19.99 -9.32
CA GLY A 241 -27.68 18.76 -8.96
C GLY A 241 -27.65 17.71 -10.07
N LYS A 242 -27.78 18.10 -11.35
CA LYS A 242 -27.60 17.18 -12.49
C LYS A 242 -26.20 16.58 -12.51
N GLN A 243 -25.16 17.40 -12.31
CA GLN A 243 -23.77 16.95 -12.29
C GLN A 243 -23.51 15.97 -11.14
N LEU A 244 -23.98 16.28 -9.93
CA LEU A 244 -23.86 15.37 -8.79
C LEU A 244 -24.57 14.04 -9.03
N ARG A 245 -25.79 14.04 -9.58
CA ARG A 245 -26.51 12.80 -9.91
C ARG A 245 -25.75 11.94 -10.90
N ARG A 246 -25.21 12.57 -11.94
CA ARG A 246 -24.38 11.88 -12.93
C ARG A 246 -23.16 11.25 -12.27
N PHE A 247 -22.44 12.03 -11.45
CA PHE A 247 -21.29 11.54 -10.70
C PHE A 247 -21.64 10.34 -9.81
N LEU A 248 -22.69 10.46 -8.97
CA LEU A 248 -23.12 9.39 -8.08
C LEU A 248 -23.56 8.14 -8.86
N SER A 249 -24.30 8.31 -9.96
CA SER A 249 -24.75 7.19 -10.80
C SER A 249 -23.58 6.48 -11.49
N GLU A 250 -22.62 7.21 -12.05
CA GLU A 250 -21.46 6.62 -12.72
C GLU A 250 -20.59 5.85 -11.73
N HIS A 251 -20.45 6.37 -10.50
CA HIS A 251 -19.67 5.71 -9.47
C HIS A 251 -20.43 4.54 -8.85
N SER A 252 -21.70 4.68 -8.46
CA SER A 252 -22.49 3.62 -7.82
C SER A 252 -22.71 2.39 -8.70
N LEU A 253 -22.60 2.55 -10.03
CA LEU A 253 -22.75 1.46 -11.00
C LEU A 253 -21.44 0.73 -11.32
N ARG A 254 -20.29 1.16 -10.78
CA ARG A 254 -19.02 0.48 -11.04
C ARG A 254 -19.09 -0.96 -10.51
N PRO A 255 -18.75 -1.97 -11.34
CA PRO A 255 -18.73 -3.36 -10.92
C PRO A 255 -17.87 -3.52 -9.66
N GLY A 256 -18.49 -4.05 -8.61
CA GLY A 256 -17.78 -4.35 -7.38
C GLY A 256 -17.97 -3.38 -6.22
N LEU A 257 -18.60 -2.22 -6.40
CA LEU A 257 -19.01 -1.41 -5.26
C LEU A 257 -20.18 -2.08 -4.53
N SER A 258 -19.85 -2.73 -3.42
CA SER A 258 -20.80 -3.45 -2.57
C SER A 258 -21.62 -2.51 -1.69
N ALA A 259 -22.73 -3.00 -1.15
CA ALA A 259 -23.49 -2.31 -0.10
C ALA A 259 -22.72 -2.16 1.23
N THR A 260 -21.50 -2.69 1.31
CA THR A 260 -20.62 -2.57 2.47
C THR A 260 -19.40 -1.69 2.18
N ALA A 261 -19.16 -1.30 0.92
CA ALA A 261 -18.03 -0.47 0.53
C ALA A 261 -18.03 0.89 1.24
N GLY A 262 -16.87 1.27 1.74
CA GLY A 262 -16.53 2.61 2.14
C GLY A 262 -15.89 3.40 0.99
N TRP A 263 -16.06 4.71 0.99
CA TRP A 263 -15.50 5.59 -0.03
C TRP A 263 -15.04 6.92 0.54
N ALA A 264 -13.94 7.45 0.01
CA ALA A 264 -13.43 8.78 0.35
C ALA A 264 -13.02 9.50 -0.92
N VAL A 265 -13.59 10.68 -1.16
CA VAL A 265 -13.25 11.52 -2.31
C VAL A 265 -12.78 12.89 -1.84
N SER A 266 -11.70 13.40 -2.43
CA SER A 266 -11.27 14.77 -2.17
C SER A 266 -12.27 15.74 -2.78
N ARG A 267 -12.66 16.76 -2.01
CA ARG A 267 -13.46 17.88 -2.52
C ARG A 267 -12.80 18.60 -3.69
N ARG A 268 -11.47 18.50 -3.82
CA ARG A 268 -10.71 19.09 -4.93
C ARG A 268 -10.92 18.35 -6.25
N ASP A 269 -11.45 17.13 -6.20
CA ASP A 269 -11.80 16.35 -7.40
C ASP A 269 -13.17 16.76 -7.98
N LEU A 270 -13.90 17.67 -7.29
CA LEU A 270 -15.20 18.19 -7.68
C LEU A 270 -15.12 19.71 -7.90
N ALA A 271 -15.98 20.25 -8.77
CA ALA A 271 -16.17 21.69 -8.86
C ALA A 271 -16.68 22.24 -7.50
N PRO A 272 -16.34 23.47 -7.07
CA PRO A 272 -16.61 23.94 -5.70
C PRO A 272 -18.08 23.86 -5.27
N ASP A 273 -19.00 24.24 -6.16
CA ASP A 273 -20.45 24.18 -6.00
C ASP A 273 -20.98 22.74 -5.95
N VAL A 274 -20.42 21.84 -6.77
CA VAL A 274 -20.71 20.41 -6.74
C VAL A 274 -20.20 19.78 -5.45
N ALA A 275 -19.01 20.16 -4.97
CA ALA A 275 -18.41 19.66 -3.74
C ALA A 275 -19.25 20.03 -2.52
N GLU A 276 -19.71 21.28 -2.45
CA GLU A 276 -20.59 21.75 -1.38
C GLU A 276 -21.93 21.02 -1.38
N LEU A 277 -22.56 20.89 -2.56
CA LEU A 277 -23.79 20.12 -2.69
C LEU A 277 -23.59 18.64 -2.36
N ALA A 278 -22.49 18.04 -2.80
CA ALA A 278 -22.19 16.64 -2.54
C ALA A 278 -22.07 16.39 -1.03
N ALA A 279 -21.30 17.22 -0.33
CA ALA A 279 -21.12 17.11 1.11
C ALA A 279 -22.45 17.23 1.86
N SER A 280 -23.29 18.24 1.56
CA SER A 280 -24.58 18.39 2.24
C SER A 280 -25.55 17.26 1.89
N THR A 281 -25.68 16.90 0.61
CA THR A 281 -26.61 15.87 0.14
C THR A 281 -26.25 14.48 0.69
N LEU A 282 -24.95 14.14 0.70
CA LEU A 282 -24.48 12.87 1.26
C LEU A 282 -24.66 12.83 2.78
N HIS A 283 -24.45 13.96 3.47
CA HIS A 283 -24.71 14.04 4.90
C HIS A 283 -26.21 13.86 5.24
N GLU A 284 -27.10 14.54 4.51
CA GLU A 284 -28.55 14.36 4.65
C GLU A 284 -28.98 12.92 4.36
N ALA A 285 -28.44 12.32 3.30
CA ALA A 285 -28.70 10.93 2.96
C ALA A 285 -28.26 9.98 4.09
N GLN A 286 -27.07 10.20 4.66
CA GLN A 286 -26.57 9.42 5.79
C GLN A 286 -27.45 9.58 7.03
N GLN A 287 -27.83 10.80 7.40
CA GLN A 287 -28.69 11.06 8.56
C GLN A 287 -30.05 10.36 8.40
N GLN A 288 -30.65 10.45 7.23
CA GLN A 288 -31.92 9.80 6.96
C GLN A 288 -31.82 8.28 7.02
N LEU A 289 -30.81 7.69 6.37
CA LEU A 289 -30.61 6.24 6.38
C LEU A 289 -30.32 5.70 7.78
N ARG A 290 -29.62 6.47 8.64
CA ARG A 290 -29.45 6.14 10.07
C ARG A 290 -30.78 6.17 10.83
N ALA A 291 -31.58 7.21 10.62
CA ALA A 291 -32.90 7.31 11.25
C ALA A 291 -33.84 6.17 10.82
N GLU A 292 -33.65 5.64 9.61
CA GLU A 292 -34.39 4.49 9.06
C GLU A 292 -33.78 3.12 9.45
N GLY A 293 -32.63 3.09 10.14
CA GLY A 293 -31.95 1.85 10.54
C GLY A 293 -31.30 1.08 9.39
N VAL A 294 -31.10 1.72 8.22
CA VAL A 294 -30.49 1.11 7.03
C VAL A 294 -28.97 1.01 7.17
N ILE A 295 -28.36 1.99 7.84
CA ILE A 295 -26.93 2.03 8.13
C ILE A 295 -26.71 2.27 9.63
N PRO A 296 -25.61 1.76 10.21
CA PRO A 296 -25.26 1.99 11.60
C PRO A 296 -24.94 3.48 11.92
#